data_AF-A0A0F8B2I7-F1
#
_entry.id   AF-A0A0F8B2I7-F1
#
_cell.length_a   1.000
_cell.length_b   1.000
_cell.length_c   1.000
_cell.angle_alpha   90.00
_cell.angle_beta   90.00
_cell.angle_gamma   90.00
#
_symmetry.space_group_name_H-M   'P 1'
#
loop_
_entity.id
_entity.type
_entity.pdbx_description
1 polymer ?
#
loop_
_entity_poly.entity_id
_entity_poly.type
_entity_poly.pdbx_seq_one_letter_code
_entity_poly.pdbx_strand_id
1 'polypeptide(L)'
;MCRKSDVLKKGKTRGWELMLSYNLSTHITSGYFKTTPSAKPAQILDLLENDTTAATLAHPFVLPMLILSLNELSSENDDRQRQARELLRHLENAIAGREDAETKADHLKDGSLIIEQVNRDLYECVCKVLWKRPRAYLSMLAELRKGLAKWWTVIGPEVKNNEDIKDMQESMLFKVDFHATKLRGIDSYAATSLERLRVQREARESKLSLIMAREQSIIANASKRDGTTMKTLSVLGAIFLPGTYLASVFSMTFFNFQDSGVPKVSKDVWLYFAITIPVTIFVVAIWHFFEARRKRDHEDQEQRVNEEWDKMEHAVMEKIRSKTIKHQHTTMSSTPAWKQQGGREMDIERQGGMEVLEKMLVA
;
A
#
# COMPACT_ATOMS: atom_id res chain seq x y z
N MET A 1 9.05 24.73 28.06
CA MET A 1 10.06 23.81 27.49
C MET A 1 9.55 23.30 26.17
N CYS A 2 10.31 23.48 25.09
CA CYS A 2 9.99 22.96 23.77
C CYS A 2 11.05 21.91 23.41
N ARG A 3 10.62 20.69 23.08
CA ARG A 3 11.53 19.60 22.71
C ARG A 3 11.00 18.89 21.48
N LYS A 4 11.89 18.64 20.52
CA LYS A 4 11.66 17.64 19.48
C LYS A 4 12.15 16.28 19.99
N SER A 5 11.35 15.22 19.77
CA SER A 5 11.73 13.87 20.20
C SER A 5 13.09 13.47 19.62
N ASP A 6 13.93 12.88 20.47
CA ASP A 6 15.28 12.49 20.12
C ASP A 6 15.22 11.22 19.25
N VAL A 7 15.52 11.36 17.96
CA VAL A 7 15.54 10.24 17.01
C VAL A 7 16.97 9.87 16.70
N LEU A 8 17.37 8.66 17.07
CA LEU A 8 18.65 8.08 16.68
C LEU A 8 18.65 7.73 15.19
N LYS A 9 19.51 8.36 14.42
CA LYS A 9 19.78 7.98 13.02
C LYS A 9 21.28 7.71 12.84
N LYS A 10 21.63 6.47 12.49
CA LYS A 10 23.02 6.01 12.32
C LYS A 10 23.89 6.27 13.58
N GLY A 11 23.34 5.98 14.77
CA GLY A 11 24.04 6.17 16.04
C GLY A 11 24.20 7.63 16.51
N LYS A 12 23.67 8.62 15.77
CA LYS A 12 23.66 10.04 16.17
C LYS A 12 22.25 10.47 16.55
N THR A 13 22.14 11.18 17.67
CA THR A 13 20.91 11.86 18.10
C THR A 13 20.57 12.99 17.14
N ARG A 14 19.28 13.15 16.84
CA ARG A 14 18.76 14.24 16.02
C ARG A 14 17.65 14.92 16.79
N GLY A 15 17.77 16.23 16.94
CA GLY A 15 16.77 17.03 17.62
C GLY A 15 17.31 18.35 18.12
N TRP A 16 16.44 19.02 18.86
CA TRP A 16 16.74 20.23 19.58
C TRP A 16 15.84 20.30 20.82
N GLU A 17 16.36 20.92 21.87
CA GLU A 17 15.66 21.17 23.14
C GLU A 17 15.87 22.63 23.51
N LEU A 18 14.78 23.30 23.87
CA LEU A 18 14.77 24.70 24.23
C LEU A 18 14.03 24.88 25.56
N MET A 19 14.71 25.49 26.52
CA MET A 19 14.15 25.90 27.80
C MET A 19 14.35 27.39 27.93
N LEU A 20 13.25 28.14 28.05
CA LEU A 20 13.27 29.59 28.22
C LEU A 20 12.54 29.97 29.50
N SER A 21 13.04 31.02 30.14
CA SER A 21 12.49 31.70 31.28
C SER A 21 12.48 33.20 30.98
N TYR A 22 11.32 33.83 31.09
CA TYR A 22 11.17 35.27 30.88
C TYR A 22 10.90 35.94 32.22
N ASN A 23 11.71 36.95 32.55
CA ASN A 23 11.49 37.77 33.73
C ASN A 23 10.65 39.00 33.35
N LEU A 24 9.46 39.11 33.94
CA LEU A 24 8.52 40.21 33.67
C LEU A 24 9.01 41.57 34.17
N SER A 25 9.86 41.60 35.20
CA SER A 25 10.35 42.85 35.81
C SER A 25 11.58 43.40 35.10
N THR A 26 12.45 42.52 34.58
CA THR A 26 13.68 42.94 33.89
C THR A 26 13.55 42.88 32.37
N HIS A 27 12.46 42.31 31.84
CA HIS A 27 12.24 42.04 30.42
C HIS A 27 13.32 41.17 29.76
N ILE A 28 14.10 40.43 30.55
CA ILE A 28 15.17 39.56 30.06
C ILE A 28 14.63 38.14 29.84
N THR A 29 14.86 37.61 28.64
CA THR A 29 14.65 36.20 28.33
C THR A 29 15.97 35.45 28.52
N SER A 30 15.99 34.49 29.44
CA SER A 30 17.14 33.62 29.69
C SER A 30 16.76 32.18 29.34
N GLY A 31 17.72 31.36 28.90
CA GLY A 31 17.39 29.99 28.55
C GLY A 31 18.56 29.15 28.07
N TYR A 32 18.29 27.86 27.93
CA TYR A 32 19.23 26.86 27.45
C TYR A 32 18.70 26.27 26.14
N PHE A 33 19.56 26.28 25.12
CA PHE A 33 19.29 25.70 23.81
C PHE A 33 20.30 24.60 23.51
N LYS A 34 19.81 23.36 23.51
CA LYS A 34 20.58 22.19 23.08
C LYS A 34 20.20 21.86 21.65
N THR A 35 21.19 21.75 20.79
CA THR A 35 20.97 21.59 19.35
C THR A 35 21.94 20.59 18.77
N THR A 36 21.52 19.97 17.67
CA THR A 36 22.35 19.06 16.87
C THR A 36 22.66 19.73 15.53
N PRO A 37 23.71 19.32 14.80
CA PRO A 37 24.01 19.89 13.47
C PRO A 37 22.83 19.78 12.49
N SER A 38 21.91 18.83 12.70
CA SER A 38 20.68 18.69 11.91
C SER A 38 19.69 19.83 12.08
N ALA A 39 19.81 20.63 13.14
CA ALA A 39 18.93 21.77 13.45
C ALA A 39 19.59 23.12 13.07
N LYS A 40 20.60 23.08 12.18
CA LYS A 40 21.28 24.24 11.57
C LYS A 40 21.65 25.35 12.58
N PRO A 41 22.40 25.03 13.65
CA PRO A 41 22.67 25.99 14.72
C PRO A 41 23.46 27.23 14.27
N ALA A 42 24.38 27.08 13.31
CA ALA A 42 25.14 28.20 12.77
C ALA A 42 24.23 29.28 12.16
N GLN A 43 23.24 28.88 11.35
CA GLN A 43 22.29 29.83 10.76
C GLN A 43 21.43 30.55 11.82
N ILE A 44 21.12 29.86 12.93
CA ILE A 44 20.37 30.47 14.03
C ILE A 44 21.25 31.52 14.73
N LEU A 45 22.52 31.21 14.98
CA LEU A 45 23.47 32.14 15.60
C LEU A 45 23.75 33.35 14.70
N ASP A 46 24.00 33.14 13.41
CA ASP A 46 24.21 34.22 12.44
C ASP A 46 23.00 35.18 12.40
N LEU A 47 21.78 34.64 12.48
CA LEU A 47 20.56 35.45 12.53
C LEU A 47 20.37 36.18 13.86
N LEU A 48 20.91 35.67 14.96
CA LEU A 48 20.87 36.34 16.27
C LEU A 48 21.95 37.42 16.39
N GLU A 49 23.09 37.24 15.72
CA GLU A 49 24.22 38.19 15.71
C GLU A 49 24.00 39.38 14.77
N ASN A 50 23.09 39.27 13.79
CA ASN A 50 22.75 40.38 12.91
C ASN A 50 21.98 41.50 13.65
N ASP A 51 22.52 42.72 13.60
CA ASP A 51 22.05 43.93 14.32
C ASP A 51 20.59 44.34 14.04
N THR A 52 20.01 43.96 12.90
CA THR A 52 18.59 44.23 12.58
C THR A 52 17.60 43.49 13.48
N THR A 53 18.08 42.49 14.23
CA THR A 53 17.27 41.63 15.11
C THR A 53 17.32 42.05 16.58
N ALA A 54 18.16 43.03 16.94
CA ALA A 54 18.39 43.46 18.32
C ALA A 54 17.14 44.08 18.99
N ALA A 55 16.38 44.91 18.27
CA ALA A 55 15.10 45.43 18.74
C ALA A 55 14.03 44.31 18.84
N THR A 56 14.12 43.31 17.97
CA THR A 56 13.21 42.17 17.91
C THR A 56 13.43 41.19 19.07
N LEU A 57 14.65 41.06 19.58
CA LEU A 57 15.07 40.15 20.65
C LEU A 57 14.41 40.42 22.02
N ALA A 58 13.76 41.57 22.22
CA ALA A 58 13.01 41.88 23.44
C ALA A 58 11.83 40.92 23.67
N HIS A 59 11.31 40.30 22.61
CA HIS A 59 10.15 39.43 22.69
C HIS A 59 10.53 37.96 23.00
N PRO A 60 9.96 37.32 24.04
CA PRO A 60 10.43 36.03 24.54
C PRO A 60 10.23 34.84 23.59
N PHE A 61 9.36 34.99 22.58
CA PHE A 61 9.05 33.92 21.62
C PHE A 61 9.80 34.02 20.29
N VAL A 62 10.72 34.96 20.12
CA VAL A 62 11.51 35.13 18.89
C VAL A 62 12.36 33.90 18.61
N LEU A 63 13.13 33.44 19.60
CA LEU A 63 14.00 32.28 19.46
C LEU A 63 13.21 30.98 19.16
N PRO A 64 12.12 30.64 19.88
CA PRO A 64 11.24 29.53 19.51
C PRO A 64 10.71 29.63 18.09
N MET A 65 10.28 30.82 17.65
CA MET A 65 9.74 31.04 16.31
C MET A 65 10.80 30.90 15.22
N LEU A 66 12.03 31.38 15.44
CA LEU A 66 13.15 31.22 14.52
C LEU A 66 13.56 29.75 14.37
N ILE A 67 13.65 29.02 15.48
CA ILE A 67 14.00 27.59 15.45
C ILE A 67 12.95 26.79 14.68
N LEU A 68 11.66 27.10 14.89
CA LEU A 68 10.56 26.45 14.18
C LEU A 68 10.57 26.80 12.69
N SER A 69 10.76 28.08 12.34
CA SER A 69 10.74 28.55 10.95
C SER A 69 11.87 27.92 10.12
N LEU A 70 13.10 27.91 10.64
CA LEU A 70 14.28 27.44 9.92
C LEU A 70 14.35 25.92 9.75
N ASN A 71 13.95 25.16 10.77
CA ASN A 71 14.15 23.71 10.79
C ASN A 71 12.93 22.92 10.28
N GLU A 72 11.72 23.38 10.61
CA GLU A 72 10.52 22.58 10.41
C GLU A 72 9.61 23.15 9.34
N LEU A 73 9.75 24.45 9.03
CA LEU A 73 8.89 25.18 8.11
C LEU A 73 9.60 25.68 6.86
N SER A 74 10.84 25.23 6.64
CA SER A 74 11.60 25.45 5.41
C SER A 74 10.88 24.89 4.17
N SER A 75 11.04 25.57 3.03
CA SER A 75 10.53 25.17 1.70
C SER A 75 10.93 23.74 1.31
N GLU A 76 12.06 23.25 1.83
CA GLU A 76 12.54 21.89 1.62
C GLU A 76 11.51 20.81 1.99
N ASN A 77 10.67 21.06 3.01
CA ASN A 77 9.61 20.13 3.39
C ASN A 77 8.42 20.15 2.41
N ASP A 78 8.11 21.32 1.84
CA ASP A 78 7.06 21.45 0.82
C ASP A 78 7.48 20.76 -0.48
N ASP A 79 8.75 20.91 -0.87
CA ASP A 79 9.31 20.27 -2.06
C ASP A 79 9.30 18.76 -1.93
N ARG A 80 9.68 18.22 -0.77
CA ARG A 80 9.58 16.78 -0.48
C ARG A 80 8.16 16.25 -0.64
N GLN A 81 7.16 17.00 -0.18
CA GLN A 81 5.76 16.60 -0.34
C GLN A 81 5.31 16.68 -1.79
N ARG A 82 5.75 17.70 -2.52
CA ARG A 82 5.45 17.83 -3.95
C ARG A 82 6.03 16.65 -4.73
N GLN A 83 7.26 16.26 -4.44
CA GLN A 83 7.90 15.07 -5.01
C GLN A 83 7.16 13.78 -4.67
N ALA A 84 6.70 13.62 -3.42
CA ALA A 84 5.92 12.45 -3.02
C ALA A 84 4.58 12.36 -3.77
N ARG A 85 3.91 13.50 -4.00
CA ARG A 85 2.67 13.56 -4.81
C ARG A 85 2.92 13.22 -6.26
N GLU A 86 4.02 13.70 -6.83
CA GLU A 86 4.37 13.42 -8.21
C GLU A 86 4.65 11.94 -8.41
N LEU A 87 5.46 11.33 -7.53
CA LEU A 87 5.71 9.89 -7.52
C LEU A 87 4.41 9.07 -7.38
N LEU A 88 3.49 9.49 -6.51
CA LEU A 88 2.19 8.84 -6.40
C LEU A 88 1.41 8.91 -7.72
N ARG A 89 1.39 10.07 -8.38
CA ARG A 89 0.71 10.25 -9.67
C ARG A 89 1.29 9.36 -10.76
N HIS A 90 2.61 9.26 -10.84
CA HIS A 90 3.29 8.34 -11.78
C HIS A 90 2.94 6.88 -11.49
N LEU A 91 2.92 6.46 -10.22
CA LEU A 91 2.54 5.10 -9.84
C LEU A 91 1.08 4.78 -10.18
N GLU A 92 0.17 5.73 -9.95
CA GLU A 92 -1.24 5.57 -10.31
C GLU A 92 -1.42 5.40 -11.81
N ASN A 93 -0.69 6.18 -12.63
CA ASN A 93 -0.75 6.07 -14.08
C ASN A 93 -0.15 4.74 -14.57
N ALA A 94 0.97 4.30 -13.97
CA ALA A 94 1.58 3.02 -14.28
C ALA A 94 0.66 1.84 -13.95
N ILE A 95 0.05 1.84 -12.76
CA ILE A 95 -0.88 0.77 -12.34
C ILE A 95 -2.18 0.81 -13.14
N ALA A 96 -2.70 2.00 -13.49
CA ALA A 96 -3.89 2.13 -14.33
C ALA A 96 -3.64 1.77 -15.81
N GLY A 97 -2.38 1.67 -16.25
CA GLY A 97 -2.03 1.44 -17.65
C GLY A 97 -2.34 2.65 -18.54
N ARG A 98 -2.35 3.87 -17.98
CA ARG A 98 -2.53 5.09 -18.76
C ARG A 98 -1.22 5.46 -19.45
N GLU A 99 -1.29 5.59 -20.77
CA GLU A 99 -0.13 5.85 -21.63
C GLU A 99 0.30 7.31 -21.59
N ASP A 100 0.99 7.72 -20.53
CA ASP A 100 1.74 8.98 -20.56
C ASP A 100 3.19 8.70 -21.02
N ALA A 101 3.77 9.61 -21.80
CA ALA A 101 5.10 9.46 -22.40
C ALA A 101 6.23 9.22 -21.36
N GLU A 102 6.11 9.80 -20.16
CA GLU A 102 7.07 9.62 -19.06
C GLU A 102 6.92 8.26 -18.37
N THR A 103 5.69 7.74 -18.26
CA THR A 103 5.39 6.48 -17.55
C THR A 103 5.87 5.24 -18.31
N LYS A 104 6.08 5.35 -19.63
CA LYS A 104 6.61 4.27 -20.49
C LYS A 104 8.06 3.89 -20.20
N ALA A 105 8.87 4.78 -19.61
CA ALA A 105 10.30 4.54 -19.46
C ALA A 105 10.69 3.80 -18.16
N ASP A 106 10.03 4.10 -17.04
CA ASP A 106 10.50 3.62 -15.71
C ASP A 106 9.77 2.39 -15.17
N HIS A 107 8.51 2.14 -15.57
CA HIS A 107 7.67 1.11 -14.93
C HIS A 107 7.04 0.10 -15.90
N LEU A 108 7.13 0.35 -17.20
CA LEU A 108 6.70 -0.57 -18.24
C LEU A 108 7.90 -1.09 -19.04
N LYS A 109 7.96 -2.41 -19.24
CA LYS A 109 8.88 -3.04 -20.20
C LYS A 109 8.05 -3.88 -21.16
N ASP A 110 8.15 -3.59 -22.46
CA ASP A 110 7.37 -4.24 -23.52
C ASP A 110 5.84 -4.22 -23.27
N GLY A 111 5.32 -3.11 -22.74
CA GLY A 111 3.89 -2.99 -22.41
C GLY A 111 3.44 -3.74 -21.15
N SER A 112 4.35 -4.48 -20.49
CA SER A 112 4.10 -5.18 -19.24
C SER A 112 4.61 -4.39 -18.03
N LEU A 113 3.87 -4.43 -16.91
CA LEU A 113 4.22 -3.75 -15.67
C LEU A 113 5.39 -4.45 -14.97
N ILE A 114 6.47 -3.74 -14.66
CA ILE A 114 7.55 -4.29 -13.83
C ILE A 114 7.13 -4.25 -12.36
N ILE A 115 6.51 -5.33 -11.90
CA ILE A 115 5.92 -5.46 -10.55
C ILE A 115 6.92 -5.13 -9.43
N GLU A 116 8.19 -5.52 -9.59
CA GLU A 116 9.24 -5.27 -8.60
C GLU A 116 9.60 -3.79 -8.46
N GLN A 117 9.65 -3.06 -9.57
CA GLN A 117 9.97 -1.64 -9.57
C GLN A 117 8.83 -0.85 -8.93
N VAL A 118 7.59 -1.13 -9.34
CA VAL A 118 6.38 -0.55 -8.75
C VAL A 118 6.33 -0.81 -7.24
N ASN A 119 6.75 -1.99 -6.77
CA ASN A 119 6.83 -2.26 -5.34
C ASN A 119 7.82 -1.34 -4.62
N ARG A 120 9.05 -1.28 -5.11
CA ARG A 120 10.10 -0.44 -4.50
C ARG A 120 9.62 1.01 -4.40
N ASP A 121 9.03 1.52 -5.48
CA ASP A 121 8.61 2.91 -5.58
C ASP A 121 7.36 3.19 -4.74
N LEU A 122 6.44 2.24 -4.61
CA LEU A 122 5.29 2.34 -3.71
C LEU A 122 5.74 2.36 -2.24
N TYR A 123 6.70 1.51 -1.85
CA TYR A 123 7.31 1.56 -0.52
C TYR A 123 8.06 2.87 -0.27
N GLU A 124 8.82 3.36 -1.24
CA GLU A 124 9.52 4.64 -1.14
C GLU A 124 8.53 5.80 -0.99
N CYS A 125 7.45 5.80 -1.76
CA CYS A 125 6.38 6.80 -1.67
C CYS A 125 5.74 6.79 -0.27
N VAL A 126 5.39 5.61 0.27
CA VAL A 126 4.89 5.48 1.66
C VAL A 126 5.87 6.07 2.67
N CYS A 127 7.16 5.78 2.54
CA CYS A 127 8.19 6.31 3.44
C CYS A 127 8.31 7.84 3.34
N LYS A 128 8.25 8.40 2.12
CA LYS A 128 8.29 9.86 1.89
C LYS A 128 7.07 10.56 2.47
N VAL A 129 5.87 10.01 2.30
CA VAL A 129 4.61 10.54 2.86
C VAL A 129 4.62 10.49 4.39
N LEU A 130 5.16 9.43 4.99
CA LEU A 130 5.20 9.23 6.45
C LEU A 130 6.38 9.89 7.16
N TRP A 131 7.33 10.49 6.44
CA TRP A 131 8.63 10.92 6.96
C TRP A 131 8.56 11.84 8.20
N LYS A 132 7.53 12.69 8.31
CA LYS A 132 7.28 13.52 9.49
C LYS A 132 5.78 13.58 9.78
N ARG A 133 5.37 13.09 10.95
CA ARG A 133 4.00 13.29 11.43
C ARG A 133 3.86 14.69 12.04
N PRO A 134 2.99 15.56 11.51
CA PRO A 134 2.88 16.96 11.95
C PRO A 134 2.25 17.13 13.33
N ARG A 135 1.65 16.08 13.92
CA ARG A 135 0.92 16.14 15.20
C ARG A 135 1.71 16.74 16.36
N ALA A 136 2.98 16.35 16.52
CA ALA A 136 3.82 16.88 17.59
C ALA A 136 4.05 18.39 17.45
N TYR A 137 4.22 18.88 16.21
CA TYR A 137 4.39 20.29 15.92
C TYR A 137 3.08 21.07 16.01
N LEU A 138 1.95 20.47 15.64
CA LEU A 138 0.64 21.07 15.86
C LEU A 138 0.37 21.32 17.35
N SER A 139 0.70 20.35 18.20
CA SER A 139 0.64 20.52 19.66
C SER A 139 1.61 21.61 20.14
N MET A 140 2.84 21.62 19.62
CA MET A 140 3.83 22.65 19.97
C MET A 140 3.38 24.06 19.58
N LEU A 141 2.81 24.24 18.38
CA LEU A 141 2.27 25.53 17.92
C LEU A 141 1.04 25.94 18.73
N ALA A 142 0.18 24.99 19.14
CA ALA A 142 -0.96 25.28 20.01
C ALA A 142 -0.50 25.79 21.38
N GLU A 143 0.51 25.16 21.98
CA GLU A 143 1.08 25.63 23.25
C GLU A 143 1.83 26.97 23.08
N LEU A 144 2.51 27.17 21.96
CA LEU A 144 3.18 28.44 21.66
C LEU A 144 2.17 29.58 21.49
N ARG A 145 1.04 29.34 20.80
CA ARG A 145 -0.07 30.29 20.68
C ARG A 145 -0.65 30.66 22.06
N LYS A 146 -0.90 29.66 22.92
CA LYS A 146 -1.37 29.89 24.29
C LYS A 146 -0.36 30.72 25.09
N GLY A 147 0.93 30.42 24.94
CA GLY A 147 2.02 31.16 25.57
C GLY A 147 2.07 32.62 25.13
N LEU A 148 2.00 32.88 23.81
CA LEU A 148 1.94 34.22 23.24
C LEU A 148 0.75 35.03 23.78
N ALA A 149 -0.44 34.43 23.79
CA ALA A 149 -1.64 35.08 24.28
C ALA A 149 -1.54 35.39 25.79
N LYS A 150 -1.08 34.43 26.60
CA LYS A 150 -0.91 34.61 28.04
C LYS A 150 0.16 35.66 28.38
N TRP A 151 1.25 35.72 27.63
CA TRP A 151 2.26 36.75 27.83
C TRP A 151 1.68 38.14 27.59
N TRP A 152 0.90 38.31 26.52
CA TRP A 152 0.25 39.59 26.20
C TRP A 152 -0.77 40.04 27.26
N THR A 153 -1.46 39.11 27.93
CA THR A 153 -2.39 39.51 29.01
C THR A 153 -1.65 39.98 30.26
N VAL A 154 -0.51 39.35 30.59
CA VAL A 154 0.24 39.60 31.82
C VAL A 154 1.20 40.79 31.72
N ILE A 155 1.65 41.14 30.51
CA ILE A 155 2.63 42.21 30.32
C ILE A 155 2.02 43.60 30.64
N GLY A 156 2.83 44.47 31.25
CA GLY A 156 2.43 45.82 31.68
C GLY A 156 2.15 46.79 30.52
N PRO A 157 1.48 47.92 30.80
CA PRO A 157 1.09 48.90 29.78
C PRO A 157 2.28 49.56 29.08
N GLU A 158 3.43 49.69 29.75
CA GLU A 158 4.65 50.27 29.18
C GLU A 158 5.13 49.50 27.92
N VAL A 159 5.09 48.17 27.98
CA VAL A 159 5.48 47.31 26.85
C VAL A 159 4.40 47.27 25.78
N LYS A 160 3.11 47.36 26.17
CA LYS A 160 1.98 47.37 25.22
C LYS A 160 1.89 48.65 24.40
N ASN A 161 2.40 49.76 24.93
CA ASN A 161 2.42 51.05 24.25
C ASN A 161 3.54 51.15 23.20
N ASN A 162 4.48 50.19 23.17
CA ASN A 162 5.49 50.11 22.13
C ASN A 162 4.90 49.48 20.85
N GLU A 163 4.77 50.27 19.79
CA GLU A 163 4.21 49.83 18.50
C GLU A 163 5.00 48.66 17.88
N ASP A 164 6.34 48.66 17.97
CA ASP A 164 7.16 47.59 17.40
C ASP A 164 6.87 46.22 18.05
N ILE A 165 6.66 46.21 19.37
CA ILE A 165 6.38 44.98 20.12
C ILE A 165 4.95 44.50 19.84
N LYS A 166 4.01 45.42 19.66
CA LYS A 166 2.63 45.11 19.28
C LYS A 166 2.56 44.50 17.89
N ASP A 167 3.19 45.13 16.91
CA ASP A 167 3.27 44.62 15.54
C ASP A 167 3.96 43.25 15.49
N MET A 168 5.00 43.06 16.30
CA MET A 168 5.68 41.77 16.42
C MET A 168 4.77 40.69 17.03
N GLN A 169 4.03 41.01 18.10
CA GLN A 169 3.08 40.09 18.72
C GLN A 169 2.01 39.64 17.72
N GLU A 170 1.41 40.59 16.98
CA GLU A 170 0.41 40.30 15.95
C GLU A 170 1.00 39.46 14.81
N SER A 171 2.21 39.82 14.34
CA SER A 171 2.95 39.05 13.33
C SER A 171 3.24 37.63 13.77
N MET A 172 3.64 37.42 15.03
CA MET A 172 3.91 36.08 15.58
C MET A 172 2.64 35.25 15.69
N LEU A 173 1.53 35.82 16.17
CA LEU A 173 0.25 35.13 16.22
C LEU A 173 -0.21 34.68 14.82
N PHE A 174 -0.13 35.59 13.83
CA PHE A 174 -0.46 35.28 12.45
C PHE A 174 0.43 34.16 11.89
N LYS A 175 1.76 34.23 12.12
CA LYS A 175 2.70 33.18 11.68
C LYS A 175 2.37 31.83 12.30
N VAL A 176 2.05 31.78 13.59
CA VAL A 176 1.66 30.54 14.28
C VAL A 176 0.39 29.94 13.68
N ASP A 177 -0.63 30.76 13.43
CA ASP A 177 -1.91 30.30 12.86
C ASP A 177 -1.75 29.83 11.41
N PHE A 178 -1.00 30.58 10.61
CA PHE A 178 -0.66 30.22 9.25
C PHE A 178 0.08 28.87 9.21
N HIS A 179 1.07 28.69 10.09
CA HIS A 179 1.84 27.45 10.19
C HIS A 179 1.00 26.27 10.71
N ALA A 180 0.12 26.50 11.67
CA ALA A 180 -0.80 25.47 12.15
C ALA A 180 -1.74 25.00 11.03
N THR A 181 -2.28 25.95 10.24
CA THR A 181 -3.13 25.65 9.09
C THR A 181 -2.37 24.86 8.03
N LYS A 182 -1.14 25.27 7.71
CA LYS A 182 -0.25 24.55 6.78
C LYS A 182 0.00 23.10 7.24
N LEU A 183 0.36 22.91 8.51
CA LEU A 183 0.62 21.57 9.07
C LEU A 183 -0.64 20.68 9.12
N ARG A 184 -1.82 21.24 9.36
CA ARG A 184 -3.09 20.50 9.24
C ARG A 184 -3.37 20.07 7.81
N GLY A 185 -3.10 20.95 6.84
CA GLY A 185 -3.16 20.61 5.42
C GLY A 185 -2.28 19.40 5.12
N ILE A 186 -1.02 19.45 5.57
CA ILE A 186 -0.06 18.35 5.43
C ILE A 186 -0.57 17.04 6.04
N ASP A 187 -1.13 17.07 7.25
CA ASP A 187 -1.68 15.88 7.91
C ASP A 187 -2.82 15.27 7.09
N SER A 188 -3.74 16.13 6.63
CA SER A 188 -4.84 15.72 5.77
C SER A 188 -4.34 15.13 4.45
N TYR A 189 -3.31 15.73 3.84
CA TYR A 189 -2.72 15.22 2.61
C TYR A 189 -2.03 13.88 2.80
N ALA A 190 -1.31 13.69 3.92
CA ALA A 190 -0.69 12.42 4.24
C ALA A 190 -1.75 11.32 4.39
N ALA A 191 -2.87 11.60 5.08
CA ALA A 191 -3.99 10.68 5.20
C ALA A 191 -4.57 10.31 3.83
N THR A 192 -4.93 11.29 2.99
CA THR A 192 -5.48 11.02 1.65
C THR A 192 -4.50 10.28 0.74
N SER A 193 -3.21 10.61 0.81
CA SER A 193 -2.19 9.95 0.00
C SER A 193 -1.98 8.49 0.41
N LEU A 194 -2.07 8.18 1.71
CA LEU A 194 -2.04 6.81 2.21
C LEU A 194 -3.25 6.00 1.75
N GLU A 195 -4.45 6.58 1.75
CA GLU A 195 -5.63 5.87 1.22
C GLU A 195 -5.49 5.58 -0.28
N ARG A 196 -5.00 6.56 -1.06
CA ARG A 196 -4.70 6.35 -2.48
C ARG A 196 -3.67 5.24 -2.70
N LEU A 197 -2.58 5.25 -1.93
CA LEU A 197 -1.55 4.19 -1.97
C LEU A 197 -2.12 2.81 -1.61
N ARG A 198 -3.06 2.72 -0.66
CA ARG A 198 -3.76 1.46 -0.33
C ARG A 198 -4.59 0.94 -1.50
N VAL A 199 -5.38 1.81 -2.14
CA VAL A 199 -6.16 1.44 -3.33
C VAL A 199 -5.25 0.93 -4.44
N GLN A 200 -4.10 1.58 -4.66
CA GLN A 200 -3.14 1.14 -5.67
C GLN A 200 -2.50 -0.21 -5.34
N ARG A 201 -2.20 -0.45 -4.05
CA ARG A 201 -1.70 -1.75 -3.59
C ARG A 201 -2.73 -2.86 -3.83
N GLU A 202 -3.99 -2.64 -3.50
CA GLU A 202 -5.07 -3.61 -3.73
C GLU A 202 -5.28 -3.90 -5.22
N ALA A 203 -5.26 -2.85 -6.07
CA ALA A 203 -5.39 -3.01 -7.51
C ALA A 203 -4.25 -3.85 -8.10
N ARG A 204 -3.01 -3.61 -7.64
CA ARG A 204 -1.84 -4.42 -8.00
C ARG A 204 -2.00 -5.87 -7.54
N GLU A 205 -2.40 -6.11 -6.29
CA GLU A 205 -2.60 -7.48 -5.75
C GLU A 205 -3.66 -8.25 -6.56
N SER A 206 -4.75 -7.59 -6.95
CA SER A 206 -5.77 -8.19 -7.83
C SER A 206 -5.20 -8.57 -9.20
N LYS A 207 -4.37 -7.71 -9.83
CA LYS A 207 -3.72 -8.03 -11.12
C LYS A 207 -2.80 -9.25 -10.99
N LEU A 208 -2.02 -9.34 -9.91
CA LEU A 208 -1.13 -10.47 -9.67
C LEU A 208 -1.92 -11.77 -9.48
N SER A 209 -3.03 -11.74 -8.74
CA SER A 209 -3.90 -12.91 -8.59
C SER A 209 -4.48 -13.41 -9.91
N LEU A 210 -4.79 -12.50 -10.84
CA LEU A 210 -5.28 -12.86 -12.18
C LEU A 210 -4.20 -13.50 -13.05
N ILE A 211 -2.97 -12.96 -13.01
CA ILE A 211 -1.84 -13.56 -13.73
C ILE A 211 -1.59 -14.98 -13.21
N MET A 212 -1.62 -15.17 -11.89
CA MET A 212 -1.48 -16.50 -11.28
C MET A 212 -2.60 -17.44 -11.70
N ALA A 213 -3.86 -17.01 -11.70
CA ALA A 213 -4.99 -17.82 -12.14
C ALA A 213 -4.87 -18.23 -13.62
N ARG A 214 -4.42 -17.31 -14.48
CA ARG A 214 -4.16 -17.58 -15.90
C ARG A 214 -3.02 -18.58 -16.10
N GLU A 215 -1.94 -18.45 -15.34
CA GLU A 215 -0.82 -19.38 -15.42
C GLU A 215 -1.21 -20.78 -14.94
N GLN A 216 -2.01 -20.86 -13.86
CA GLN A 216 -2.61 -22.11 -13.40
C GLN A 216 -3.52 -22.75 -14.45
N SER A 217 -4.32 -21.96 -15.19
CA SER A 217 -5.18 -22.51 -16.25
C SER A 217 -4.37 -23.06 -17.42
N ILE A 218 -3.25 -22.41 -17.80
CA ILE A 218 -2.32 -22.91 -18.81
C ILE A 218 -1.67 -24.22 -18.34
N ILE A 219 -1.20 -24.28 -17.09
CA ILE A 219 -0.62 -25.51 -16.50
C ILE A 219 -1.67 -26.63 -16.45
N ALA A 220 -2.91 -26.32 -16.08
CA ALA A 220 -4.00 -27.28 -16.07
C ALA A 220 -4.29 -27.82 -17.48
N ASN A 221 -4.31 -26.95 -18.50
CA ASN A 221 -4.50 -27.34 -19.90
C ASN A 221 -3.32 -28.20 -20.41
N ALA A 222 -2.08 -27.86 -20.06
CA ALA A 222 -0.92 -28.69 -20.37
C ALA A 222 -1.01 -30.06 -19.68
N SER A 223 -1.41 -30.09 -18.41
CA SER A 223 -1.60 -31.33 -17.63
C SER A 223 -2.72 -32.20 -18.19
N LYS A 224 -3.80 -31.61 -18.73
CA LYS A 224 -4.84 -32.35 -19.46
C LYS A 224 -4.26 -33.06 -20.69
N ARG A 225 -3.33 -32.42 -21.40
CA ARG A 225 -2.62 -33.05 -22.54
C ARG A 225 -1.75 -34.21 -22.08
N ASP A 226 -1.08 -34.09 -20.93
CA ASP A 226 -0.32 -35.21 -20.36
C ASP A 226 -1.24 -36.38 -19.97
N GLY A 227 -2.50 -36.09 -19.61
CA GLY A 227 -3.55 -37.10 -19.42
C GLY A 227 -3.83 -37.98 -20.64
N THR A 228 -3.64 -37.48 -21.87
CA THR A 228 -3.80 -38.34 -23.08
C THR A 228 -2.64 -39.32 -23.22
N THR A 229 -1.42 -38.90 -22.87
CA THR A 229 -0.24 -39.79 -22.81
C THR A 229 -0.45 -40.89 -21.77
N MET A 230 -1.01 -40.55 -20.61
CA MET A 230 -1.35 -41.51 -19.56
C MET A 230 -2.41 -42.52 -20.00
N LYS A 231 -3.38 -42.09 -20.81
CA LYS A 231 -4.37 -42.99 -21.45
C LYS A 231 -3.70 -43.94 -22.44
N THR A 232 -2.80 -43.45 -23.29
CA THR A 232 -2.09 -44.31 -24.26
C THR A 232 -1.27 -45.39 -23.57
N LEU A 233 -0.56 -45.07 -22.48
CA LEU A 233 0.20 -46.06 -21.71
C LEU A 233 -0.71 -47.13 -21.09
N SER A 234 -1.88 -46.71 -20.58
CA SER A 234 -2.88 -47.61 -20.01
C SER A 234 -3.48 -48.54 -21.05
N VAL A 235 -3.76 -48.05 -22.26
CA VAL A 235 -4.21 -48.87 -23.40
C VAL A 235 -3.16 -49.91 -23.76
N LEU A 236 -1.90 -49.49 -23.85
CA LEU A 236 -0.79 -50.38 -24.19
C LEU A 236 -0.63 -51.48 -23.13
N GLY A 237 -0.74 -51.12 -21.84
CA GLY A 237 -0.76 -52.07 -20.73
C GLY A 237 -1.93 -53.04 -20.77
N ALA A 238 -3.15 -52.57 -21.09
CA ALA A 238 -4.34 -53.42 -21.20
C ALA A 238 -4.25 -54.45 -22.34
N ILE A 239 -3.51 -54.13 -23.41
CA ILE A 239 -3.27 -55.05 -24.54
C ILE A 239 -2.18 -56.07 -24.18
N PHE A 240 -1.10 -55.66 -23.52
CA PHE A 240 0.05 -56.53 -23.24
C PHE A 240 -0.14 -57.44 -22.03
N LEU A 241 -0.87 -57.03 -21.00
CA LEU A 241 -1.10 -57.83 -19.78
C LEU A 241 -1.73 -59.22 -20.03
N PRO A 242 -2.82 -59.35 -20.81
CA PRO A 242 -3.43 -60.65 -21.08
C PRO A 242 -2.53 -61.54 -21.94
N GLY A 243 -1.85 -60.94 -22.93
CA GLY A 243 -0.92 -61.65 -23.81
C GLY A 243 0.30 -62.20 -23.07
N THR A 244 0.90 -61.41 -22.18
CA THR A 244 2.05 -61.85 -21.37
C THR A 244 1.67 -62.91 -20.34
N TYR A 245 0.50 -62.79 -19.70
CA TYR A 245 -0.01 -63.81 -18.78
C TYR A 245 -0.21 -65.16 -19.48
N LEU A 246 -0.91 -65.15 -20.63
CA LEU A 246 -1.13 -66.36 -21.42
C LEU A 246 0.17 -66.93 -21.97
N ALA A 247 1.09 -66.09 -22.45
CA ALA A 247 2.42 -66.54 -22.90
C ALA A 247 3.20 -67.25 -21.78
N SER A 248 3.14 -66.76 -20.53
CA SER A 248 3.80 -67.41 -19.40
C SER A 248 3.17 -68.78 -19.07
N VAL A 249 1.85 -68.85 -18.97
CA VAL A 249 1.11 -70.09 -18.67
C VAL A 249 1.34 -71.14 -19.77
N PHE A 250 1.27 -70.74 -21.03
CA PHE A 250 1.51 -71.67 -22.15
C PHE A 250 2.99 -72.01 -22.34
N SER A 251 3.94 -71.12 -22.00
CA SER A 251 5.37 -71.45 -22.00
C SER A 251 5.72 -72.52 -20.97
N MET A 252 4.98 -72.62 -19.87
CA MET A 252 5.18 -73.70 -18.88
C MET A 252 4.61 -75.05 -19.34
N THR A 253 3.59 -75.04 -20.20
CA THR A 253 2.89 -76.27 -20.62
C THR A 253 3.32 -76.79 -22.00
N PHE A 254 3.83 -75.93 -22.89
CA PHE A 254 4.27 -76.31 -24.24
C PHE A 254 5.67 -76.95 -24.29
N PHE A 255 6.55 -76.67 -23.33
CA PHE A 255 7.89 -77.27 -23.24
C PHE A 255 7.89 -78.50 -22.34
N ASN A 256 7.32 -79.60 -22.83
CA ASN A 256 7.42 -80.88 -22.12
C ASN A 256 8.75 -81.56 -22.51
N PHE A 257 9.79 -81.40 -21.70
CA PHE A 257 11.14 -81.99 -21.91
C PHE A 257 11.24 -83.47 -21.49
N GLN A 258 10.11 -84.16 -21.35
CA GLN A 258 10.08 -85.46 -20.67
C GLN A 258 10.42 -86.67 -21.54
N ASP A 259 10.74 -86.51 -22.84
CA ASP A 259 11.35 -87.62 -23.60
C ASP A 259 12.27 -87.17 -24.76
N SER A 260 13.56 -87.45 -24.57
CA SER A 260 14.61 -87.65 -25.60
C SER A 260 14.85 -86.54 -26.65
N GLY A 261 15.77 -85.61 -26.33
CA GLY A 261 16.80 -85.08 -27.24
C GLY A 261 16.41 -84.27 -28.48
N VAL A 262 15.13 -84.15 -28.84
CA VAL A 262 14.67 -83.38 -30.01
C VAL A 262 13.51 -82.48 -29.60
N PRO A 263 13.64 -81.14 -29.67
CA PRO A 263 12.55 -80.24 -29.30
C PRO A 263 11.40 -80.39 -30.31
N LYS A 264 10.35 -81.11 -29.94
CA LYS A 264 9.10 -81.18 -30.72
C LYS A 264 8.17 -80.05 -30.27
N VAL A 265 7.96 -79.09 -31.16
CA VAL A 265 6.89 -78.08 -31.02
C VAL A 265 5.55 -78.83 -31.06
N SER A 266 4.76 -78.76 -29.99
CA SER A 266 3.45 -79.42 -29.91
C SER A 266 2.48 -78.86 -30.96
N LYS A 267 1.61 -79.71 -31.53
CA LYS A 267 0.64 -79.35 -32.59
C LYS A 267 -0.46 -78.37 -32.13
N ASP A 268 -0.54 -78.06 -30.84
CA ASP A 268 -1.62 -77.27 -30.25
C ASP A 268 -1.38 -75.76 -30.22
N VAL A 269 -0.34 -75.24 -30.90
CA VAL A 269 -0.02 -73.80 -30.96
C VAL A 269 -1.24 -72.97 -31.44
N TRP A 270 -2.15 -73.58 -32.19
CA TRP A 270 -3.40 -72.92 -32.60
C TRP A 270 -4.33 -72.59 -31.43
N LEU A 271 -4.32 -73.36 -30.34
CA LEU A 271 -5.12 -73.13 -29.13
C LEU A 271 -4.69 -71.83 -28.40
N TYR A 272 -3.39 -71.50 -28.44
CA TYR A 272 -2.88 -70.22 -27.96
C TYR A 272 -3.56 -69.06 -28.70
N PHE A 273 -3.59 -69.08 -30.04
CA PHE A 273 -4.26 -68.03 -30.82
C PHE A 273 -5.77 -68.01 -30.59
N ALA A 274 -6.41 -69.19 -30.47
CA ALA A 274 -7.85 -69.31 -30.26
C ALA A 274 -8.33 -68.73 -28.91
N ILE A 275 -7.50 -68.77 -27.87
CA ILE A 275 -7.84 -68.24 -26.53
C ILE A 275 -7.36 -66.80 -26.36
N THR A 276 -6.17 -66.48 -26.87
CA THR A 276 -5.56 -65.16 -26.64
C THR A 276 -6.34 -64.04 -27.32
N ILE A 277 -6.76 -64.22 -28.57
CA ILE A 277 -7.50 -63.22 -29.36
C ILE A 277 -8.83 -62.81 -28.69
N PRO A 278 -9.74 -63.72 -28.31
CA PRO A 278 -11.00 -63.32 -27.66
C PRO A 278 -10.78 -62.70 -26.28
N VAL A 279 -9.76 -63.11 -25.54
CA VAL A 279 -9.45 -62.52 -24.23
C VAL A 279 -8.94 -61.08 -24.38
N THR A 280 -8.05 -60.79 -25.34
CA THR A 280 -7.64 -59.40 -25.62
C THR A 280 -8.81 -58.55 -26.11
N ILE A 281 -9.67 -59.09 -26.99
CA ILE A 281 -10.88 -58.38 -27.44
C ILE A 281 -11.79 -58.05 -26.25
N PHE A 282 -12.00 -59.00 -25.33
CA PHE A 282 -12.84 -58.79 -24.14
C PHE A 282 -12.29 -57.70 -23.22
N VAL A 283 -10.98 -57.70 -22.96
CA VAL A 283 -10.32 -56.68 -22.10
C VAL A 283 -10.38 -55.29 -22.73
N VAL A 284 -10.10 -55.19 -24.04
CA VAL A 284 -10.20 -53.92 -24.78
C VAL A 284 -11.64 -53.42 -24.85
N ALA A 285 -12.63 -54.31 -25.03
CA ALA A 285 -14.04 -53.96 -25.07
C ALA A 285 -14.55 -53.42 -23.72
N ILE A 286 -14.15 -54.05 -22.61
CA ILE A 286 -14.46 -53.55 -21.26
C ILE A 286 -13.85 -52.17 -21.04
N TRP A 287 -12.57 -51.99 -21.37
CA TRP A 287 -11.90 -50.70 -21.25
C TRP A 287 -12.61 -49.61 -22.08
N HIS A 288 -12.90 -49.89 -23.35
CA HIS A 288 -13.57 -48.96 -24.24
C HIS A 288 -14.98 -48.59 -23.73
N PHE A 289 -15.71 -49.54 -23.15
CA PHE A 289 -17.03 -49.30 -22.56
C PHE A 289 -16.94 -48.38 -21.33
N PHE A 290 -15.97 -48.60 -20.43
CA PHE A 290 -15.75 -47.73 -19.27
C PHE A 290 -15.26 -46.32 -19.67
N GLU A 291 -14.38 -46.23 -20.67
CA GLU A 291 -13.87 -44.95 -21.19
C GLU A 291 -14.98 -44.14 -21.88
N ALA A 292 -15.83 -44.80 -22.67
CA ALA A 292 -16.98 -44.17 -23.34
C ALA A 292 -18.03 -43.68 -22.35
N ARG A 293 -18.24 -44.41 -21.24
CA ARG A 293 -19.14 -43.99 -20.16
C ARG A 293 -18.57 -42.80 -19.38
N ARG A 294 -17.26 -42.77 -19.11
CA ARG A 294 -16.59 -41.62 -18.46
C ARG A 294 -16.54 -40.38 -19.35
N LYS A 295 -16.40 -40.51 -20.68
CA LYS A 295 -16.34 -39.35 -21.60
C LYS A 295 -17.58 -38.45 -21.52
N ARG A 296 -18.77 -39.05 -21.42
CA ARG A 296 -20.04 -38.29 -21.38
C ARG A 296 -20.15 -37.40 -20.14
N ASP A 297 -19.68 -37.87 -18.99
CA ASP A 297 -19.72 -37.08 -17.75
C ASP A 297 -18.66 -35.97 -17.72
N HIS A 298 -17.58 -36.10 -18.49
CA HIS A 298 -16.49 -35.11 -18.50
C HIS A 298 -16.77 -33.93 -19.44
N GLU A 299 -17.39 -34.15 -20.60
CA GLU A 299 -17.71 -33.08 -21.57
C GLU A 299 -18.69 -32.05 -20.98
N ASP A 300 -19.70 -32.50 -20.23
CA ASP A 300 -20.67 -31.64 -19.54
C ASP A 300 -20.01 -30.83 -18.39
N GLN A 301 -19.04 -31.43 -17.70
CA GLN A 301 -18.28 -30.73 -16.65
C GLN A 301 -17.36 -29.66 -17.23
N GLU A 302 -16.71 -29.95 -18.36
CA GLU A 302 -15.81 -29.00 -19.02
C GLU A 302 -16.57 -27.77 -19.55
N GLN A 303 -17.75 -27.95 -20.15
CA GLN A 303 -18.57 -26.83 -20.59
C GLN A 303 -19.01 -25.94 -19.43
N ARG A 304 -19.44 -26.54 -18.31
CA ARG A 304 -19.83 -25.80 -17.10
C ARG A 304 -18.68 -24.99 -16.52
N VAL A 305 -17.49 -25.58 -16.41
CA VAL A 305 -16.30 -24.88 -15.91
C VAL A 305 -15.94 -23.73 -16.85
N ASN A 306 -15.94 -23.93 -18.18
CA ASN A 306 -15.56 -22.88 -19.12
C ASN A 306 -16.55 -21.71 -19.09
N GLU A 307 -17.86 -21.99 -19.01
CA GLU A 307 -18.89 -20.95 -18.83
C GLU A 307 -18.77 -20.21 -17.50
N GLU A 308 -18.40 -20.90 -16.41
CA GLU A 308 -18.14 -20.27 -15.11
C GLU A 308 -16.89 -19.38 -15.14
N TRP A 309 -15.84 -19.80 -15.84
CA TRP A 309 -14.61 -19.02 -16.03
C TRP A 309 -14.87 -17.72 -16.82
N ASP A 310 -15.59 -17.79 -17.94
CA ASP A 310 -15.93 -16.61 -18.74
C ASP A 310 -16.76 -15.60 -17.92
N LYS A 311 -17.75 -16.10 -17.15
CA LYS A 311 -18.56 -15.26 -16.26
C LYS A 311 -17.71 -14.61 -15.17
N MET A 312 -16.76 -15.35 -14.59
CA MET A 312 -15.86 -14.83 -13.57
C MET A 312 -14.92 -13.76 -14.14
N GLU A 313 -14.35 -13.97 -15.33
CA GLU A 313 -13.48 -12.99 -15.99
C GLU A 313 -14.23 -11.67 -16.29
N HIS A 314 -15.45 -11.76 -16.82
CA HIS A 314 -16.31 -10.61 -17.07
C HIS A 314 -16.65 -9.84 -15.78
N ALA A 315 -17.08 -10.54 -14.73
CA ALA A 315 -17.43 -9.93 -13.45
C ALA A 315 -16.21 -9.24 -12.78
N VAL A 316 -15.02 -9.84 -12.89
CA VAL A 316 -13.79 -9.27 -12.34
C VAL A 316 -13.36 -8.03 -13.13
N MET A 317 -13.39 -8.09 -14.46
CA MET A 317 -13.05 -6.95 -15.31
C MET A 317 -13.98 -5.76 -15.07
N GLU A 318 -15.27 -6.01 -14.87
CA GLU A 318 -16.24 -4.99 -14.49
C GLU A 318 -15.96 -4.40 -13.10
N LYS A 319 -15.55 -5.23 -12.13
CA LYS A 319 -15.19 -4.79 -10.77
C LYS A 319 -13.91 -3.94 -10.77
N ILE A 320 -12.91 -4.29 -11.58
CA ILE A 320 -11.67 -3.51 -11.74
C ILE A 320 -11.99 -2.16 -12.40
N ARG A 321 -12.76 -2.17 -13.50
CA ARG A 321 -13.14 -0.95 -14.22
C ARG A 321 -13.95 -0.01 -13.33
N SER A 322 -14.94 -0.54 -12.61
CA SER A 322 -15.79 0.25 -11.72
C SER A 322 -15.04 0.81 -10.51
N LYS A 323 -14.14 0.06 -9.87
CA LYS A 323 -13.29 0.57 -8.77
C LYS A 323 -12.32 1.66 -9.24
N THR A 324 -11.77 1.53 -10.45
CA THR A 324 -10.82 2.50 -11.01
C THR A 324 -11.51 3.81 -11.39
N ILE A 325 -12.75 3.75 -11.92
CA ILE A 325 -13.52 4.94 -12.36
C ILE A 325 -14.27 5.61 -11.19
N LYS A 326 -14.87 4.84 -10.27
CA LYS A 326 -15.65 5.40 -9.14
C LYS A 326 -14.78 6.18 -8.14
N HIS A 327 -13.50 5.83 -7.99
CA HIS A 327 -12.58 6.60 -7.15
C HIS A 327 -12.05 7.90 -7.78
N GLN A 328 -12.27 8.14 -9.08
CA GLN A 328 -11.97 9.43 -9.71
C GLN A 328 -13.14 10.43 -9.62
N HIS A 329 -14.39 9.97 -9.55
CA HIS A 329 -15.57 10.86 -9.49
C HIS A 329 -16.10 11.15 -8.08
N THR A 330 -15.59 10.49 -7.03
CA THR A 330 -16.08 10.68 -5.64
C THR A 330 -15.33 11.74 -4.83
N THR A 331 -14.32 12.43 -5.39
CA THR A 331 -13.52 13.43 -4.65
C THR A 331 -13.96 14.89 -4.85
N MET A 332 -15.22 15.16 -5.21
CA MET A 332 -15.78 16.53 -5.19
C MET A 332 -17.04 16.71 -4.33
N SER A 333 -17.46 15.70 -3.56
CA SER A 333 -18.57 15.89 -2.60
C SER A 333 -18.42 15.03 -1.35
N SER A 334 -17.48 15.39 -0.47
CA SER A 334 -17.74 15.22 0.94
C SER A 334 -16.95 16.24 1.74
N THR A 335 -17.70 17.01 2.50
CA THR A 335 -17.22 17.85 3.57
C THR A 335 -16.20 17.07 4.41
N PRO A 336 -14.95 17.55 4.57
CA PRO A 336 -13.91 16.77 5.24
C PRO A 336 -14.27 16.50 6.71
N ALA A 337 -13.89 15.33 7.23
CA ALA A 337 -14.29 14.83 8.56
C ALA A 337 -13.99 15.80 9.73
N TRP A 338 -13.00 16.68 9.60
CA TRP A 338 -12.72 17.73 10.60
C TRP A 338 -13.80 18.82 10.67
N LYS A 339 -14.64 18.98 9.64
CA LYS A 339 -15.79 19.91 9.64
C LYS A 339 -17.01 19.34 10.39
N GLN A 340 -17.12 18.02 10.54
CA GLN A 340 -18.22 17.39 11.30
C GLN A 340 -18.02 17.46 12.82
N GLN A 341 -16.77 17.49 13.30
CA GLN A 341 -16.48 17.70 14.73
C GLN A 341 -16.55 19.18 15.13
N GLY A 342 -16.04 20.10 14.29
CA GLY A 342 -16.11 21.54 14.59
C GLY A 342 -17.52 22.16 14.50
N GLY A 343 -18.43 21.56 13.73
CA GLY A 343 -19.83 22.03 13.63
C GLY A 343 -20.66 21.72 14.88
N ARG A 344 -20.50 20.53 15.45
CA ARG A 344 -21.23 20.14 16.68
C ARG A 344 -20.79 20.94 17.91
N GLU A 345 -19.52 21.32 17.98
CA GLU A 345 -18.99 22.09 19.12
C GLU A 345 -19.41 23.59 19.04
N MET A 346 -19.47 24.17 17.84
CA MET A 346 -19.99 25.54 17.65
C MET A 346 -21.51 25.66 17.78
N ASP A 347 -22.29 24.62 17.43
CA ASP A 347 -23.74 24.64 17.60
C ASP A 347 -24.16 24.48 19.08
N ILE A 348 -23.37 23.74 19.88
CA ILE A 348 -23.57 23.62 21.34
C ILE A 348 -23.20 24.94 22.05
N GLU A 349 -22.12 25.61 21.64
CA GLU A 349 -21.76 26.95 22.19
C GLU A 349 -22.75 28.04 21.78
N ARG A 350 -23.30 28.01 20.56
CA ARG A 350 -24.35 28.96 20.13
C ARG A 350 -25.68 28.74 20.83
N GLN A 351 -26.09 27.49 21.07
CA GLN A 351 -27.32 27.20 21.82
C GLN A 351 -27.17 27.58 23.30
N GLY A 352 -26.02 27.28 23.93
CA GLY A 352 -25.74 27.71 25.30
C GLY A 352 -25.62 29.22 25.46
N GLY A 353 -25.06 29.92 24.46
CA GLY A 353 -24.98 31.38 24.45
C GLY A 353 -26.33 32.08 24.25
N MET A 354 -27.24 31.50 23.45
CA MET A 354 -28.59 32.03 23.24
C MET A 354 -29.49 31.85 24.47
N GLU A 355 -29.43 30.71 25.18
CA GLU A 355 -30.19 30.52 26.44
C GLU A 355 -29.74 31.48 27.55
N VAL A 356 -28.45 31.85 27.59
CA VAL A 356 -27.92 32.82 28.56
C VAL A 356 -28.34 34.25 28.21
N LEU A 357 -28.42 34.58 26.92
CA LEU A 357 -28.90 35.88 26.46
C LEU A 357 -30.42 36.05 26.66
N GLU A 358 -31.23 35.01 26.44
CA GLU A 358 -32.68 35.04 26.74
C GLU A 358 -32.96 35.22 28.24
N LYS A 359 -32.15 34.60 29.12
CA LYS A 359 -32.28 34.76 30.58
C LYS A 359 -31.83 36.12 31.10
N MET A 360 -30.95 36.82 30.37
CA MET A 360 -30.54 38.20 30.72
C MET A 360 -31.51 39.27 30.19
N LEU A 361 -32.36 38.96 29.21
CA LEU A 361 -33.33 39.90 28.64
C LEU A 361 -34.70 39.89 29.35
N VAL A 362 -34.92 38.96 30.28
CA VAL A 362 -36.19 38.78 31.03
C VAL A 362 -36.03 39.06 32.54
N ALA A 363 -34.84 39.47 32.99
CA ALA A 363 -34.59 40.01 34.34
C ALA A 363 -34.33 41.52 34.25
#